data_AF-A0A418GEP4-F1
#
_entry.id   AF-A0A418GEP4-F1
#
_cell.length_a   1.000
_cell.length_b   1.000
_cell.length_c   1.000
_cell.angle_alpha   90.00
_cell.angle_beta   90.00
_cell.angle_gamma   90.00
#
_symmetry.space_group_name_H-M   'P 1'
#
loop_
_entity.id
_entity.type
_entity.pdbx_description
1 polymer ?
#
loop_
_entity_poly.entity_id
_entity_poly.type
_entity_poly.pdbx_seq_one_letter_code
_entity_poly.pdbx_strand_id
1 'polypeptide(L)' 'CLSRLFGENALTCVEAGVMAPLIGVIGSLQAMEAIKLLAGYGKPASGKIVMYDAMTCQFREMKLMRNPGCEVCGQ' A
#
# COMPACT_ATOMS: atom_id res chain seq x y z
N CYS A 1 -11.58 0.23 -8.25
CA CYS A 1 -10.16 0.30 -7.86
C CYS A 1 -10.09 0.81 -6.42
N LEU A 2 -9.16 0.33 -5.59
CA LEU A 2 -8.97 0.82 -4.21
C LEU A 2 -8.84 2.35 -4.17
N SER A 3 -8.18 2.94 -5.17
CA SER A 3 -7.91 4.37 -5.26
C SER A 3 -9.15 5.26 -5.19
N ARG A 4 -10.34 4.77 -5.60
CA ARG A 4 -11.60 5.54 -5.53
C ARG A 4 -12.13 5.76 -4.12
N LEU A 5 -11.63 5.01 -3.14
CA LEU A 5 -12.00 5.22 -1.74
C LEU A 5 -11.33 6.44 -1.13
N PHE A 6 -10.31 7.01 -1.79
CA PHE A 6 -9.67 8.26 -1.37
C PHE A 6 -10.36 9.43 -2.09
N GLY A 7 -10.89 10.38 -1.32
CA GLY A 7 -11.53 11.58 -1.87
C GLY A 7 -10.52 12.56 -2.49
N GLU A 8 -11.02 13.47 -3.33
CA GLU A 8 -10.21 14.50 -4.02
C GLU A 8 -9.56 15.52 -3.07
N ASN A 9 -9.97 15.57 -1.80
CA ASN A 9 -9.48 16.51 -0.79
C ASN A 9 -8.29 15.98 0.04
N ALA A 10 -7.59 14.95 -0.42
CA ALA A 10 -6.36 14.51 0.23
C ALA A 10 -5.20 15.40 -0.23
N LEU A 11 -4.59 16.15 0.71
CA LEU A 11 -3.36 16.88 0.46
C LEU A 11 -2.29 15.94 -0.08
N THR A 12 -1.56 16.38 -1.09
CA THR A 12 -0.39 15.67 -1.59
C THR A 12 0.71 15.64 -0.53
N CYS A 13 1.66 14.72 -0.65
CA CYS A 13 2.85 14.70 0.22
C CYS A 13 3.64 16.02 0.17
N VAL A 14 3.53 16.76 -0.94
CA VAL A 14 4.16 18.08 -1.12
C VAL A 14 3.44 19.15 -0.31
N GLU A 15 2.11 19.05 -0.18
CA GLU A 15 1.29 20.05 0.53
C GLU A 15 1.21 19.80 2.05
N ALA A 16 1.07 18.55 2.50
CA ALA A 16 0.98 18.20 3.92
C ALA A 16 2.34 17.98 4.60
N GLY A 17 3.39 17.70 3.81
CA GLY A 17 4.68 17.21 4.30
C GLY A 17 4.64 15.71 4.65
N VAL A 18 5.83 15.09 4.69
CA VAL A 18 5.98 13.67 5.02
C VAL A 18 7.26 13.43 5.82
N MET A 19 7.18 12.61 6.87
CA MET A 19 8.35 12.25 7.67
C MET A 19 9.28 11.32 6.87
N ALA A 20 10.55 11.70 6.72
CA ALA A 20 11.54 10.92 5.98
C ALA A 20 11.67 9.45 6.44
N PRO A 21 11.63 9.12 7.76
CA PRO A 21 11.67 7.72 8.20
C PRO A 21 10.47 6.89 7.72
N LEU A 22 9.27 7.49 7.61
CA LEU A 22 8.07 6.81 7.16
C LEU A 22 8.22 6.29 5.73
N ILE A 23 8.69 7.15 4.82
CA ILE A 23 8.93 6.74 3.42
C ILE A 23 10.06 5.71 3.31
N GLY A 24 11.06 5.77 4.19
CA GLY A 24 12.15 4.78 4.23
C GLY A 24 11.65 3.37 4.59
N VAL A 25 10.72 3.27 5.55
CA VAL A 25 10.06 2.00 5.90
C VAL A 25 9.25 1.47 4.73
N ILE A 26 8.39 2.29 4.12
CA ILE A 26 7.54 1.87 3.00
C ILE A 26 8.39 1.45 1.79
N GLY A 27 9.43 2.21 1.43
CA GLY A 27 10.33 1.86 0.33
C GLY A 27 11.09 0.56 0.56
N SER A 28 11.53 0.31 1.80
CA SER A 28 12.18 -0.96 2.17
C SER A 28 11.23 -2.15 2.06
N LEU A 29 9.98 -2.00 2.50
CA LEU A 29 8.94 -3.02 2.32
C LEU A 29 8.66 -3.29 0.84
N GLN A 30 8.55 -2.25 0.01
CA GLN A 30 8.38 -2.39 -1.44
C GLN A 30 9.54 -3.16 -2.08
N ALA A 31 10.79 -2.83 -1.73
CA ALA A 31 11.98 -3.52 -2.23
C ALA A 31 11.98 -5.00 -1.83
N MET A 32 11.62 -5.31 -0.58
CA MET A 32 11.51 -6.69 -0.11
C MET A 32 10.45 -7.49 -0.88
N GLU A 33 9.28 -6.90 -1.12
CA GLU A 33 8.23 -7.57 -1.91
C GLU A 33 8.64 -7.77 -3.38
N ALA A 34 9.38 -6.83 -3.97
CA ALA A 34 9.95 -6.99 -5.30
C ALA A 34 10.95 -8.15 -5.36
N ILE A 35 11.85 -8.25 -4.38
CA ILE A 35 12.82 -9.35 -4.28
C ILE A 35 12.10 -10.70 -4.16
N LYS A 36 11.11 -10.80 -3.26
CA LYS A 36 10.31 -12.02 -3.08
C LYS A 36 9.64 -12.47 -4.36
N LEU A 37 9.05 -11.52 -5.11
CA LEU A 37 8.41 -11.79 -6.39
C LEU A 37 9.41 -12.28 -7.44
N LEU A 38 10.53 -11.56 -7.61
CA LEU A 38 11.52 -11.88 -8.65
C LEU A 38 12.28 -13.19 -8.39
N ALA A 39 12.59 -13.47 -7.12
CA ALA A 39 13.31 -14.68 -6.72
C ALA A 39 12.40 -15.89 -6.54
N GLY A 40 11.07 -15.73 -6.63
CA GLY A 40 10.11 -16.80 -6.31
C GLY A 40 10.20 -17.28 -4.86
N TYR A 41 10.56 -16.39 -3.93
CA TYR A 41 10.86 -16.71 -2.53
C TYR A 41 9.80 -16.17 -1.57
N GLY A 42 9.42 -16.99 -0.58
CA GLY A 42 8.44 -16.62 0.44
C GLY A 42 7.04 -16.41 -0.13
N LYS A 43 6.22 -15.62 0.56
CA LYS A 43 4.83 -15.29 0.14
C LYS A 43 4.66 -13.78 -0.01
N PRO A 44 4.52 -13.26 -1.24
CA PRO A 44 4.28 -11.84 -1.47
C PRO A 44 3.01 -11.33 -0.77
N ALA A 45 3.00 -10.05 -0.38
CA ALA A 45 1.87 -9.36 0.24
C ALA A 45 0.78 -8.98 -0.77
N SER A 46 0.42 -9.90 -1.66
CA SER A 46 -0.63 -9.68 -2.68
C SER A 46 -2.04 -9.87 -2.10
N GLY A 47 -3.02 -9.16 -2.68
CA GLY A 47 -4.43 -9.25 -2.28
C GLY A 47 -4.75 -8.66 -0.90
N LYS A 48 -3.84 -7.87 -0.34
CA LYS A 48 -4.02 -7.16 0.93
C LYS A 48 -3.38 -5.78 0.90
N ILE A 49 -3.80 -4.94 1.83
CA ILE A 49 -3.19 -3.66 2.16
C ILE A 49 -2.48 -3.85 3.50
N VAL A 50 -1.21 -3.49 3.55
CA VAL A 50 -0.46 -3.34 4.80
C VAL A 50 -0.38 -1.85 5.10
N MET A 51 -1.05 -1.43 6.16
CA MET A 51 -1.06 -0.04 6.64
C MET A 51 -0.09 0.08 7.80
N TYR A 52 0.84 1.04 7.70
CA TYR A 52 1.73 1.43 8.77
C TYR A 52 1.29 2.77 9.36
N ASP A 53 0.86 2.76 10.61
CA ASP A 53 0.63 3.96 11.40
C ASP A 53 1.90 4.30 12.19
N ALA A 54 2.63 5.32 11.74
CA ALA A 54 3.87 5.76 12.37
C ALA A 54 3.66 6.46 13.72
N MET A 55 2.48 7.01 14.00
CA MET A 55 2.21 7.69 15.26
C MET A 55 2.08 6.69 16.41
N THR A 56 1.44 5.55 16.14
CA THR A 56 1.23 4.48 17.14
C THR A 56 2.18 3.31 16.97
N CYS A 57 3.04 3.34 15.94
CA CYS A 57 3.94 2.26 15.56
C CYS A 57 3.21 0.92 15.35
N GLN A 58 2.08 0.97 14.64
CA GLN A 58 1.24 -0.21 14.38
C GLN A 58 1.21 -0.59 12.92
N PHE A 59 1.19 -1.91 12.68
CA PHE A 59 0.90 -2.49 11.38
C PHE A 59 -0.49 -3.13 11.38
N ARG A 60 -1.27 -2.84 10.34
CA ARG A 60 -2.59 -3.43 10.13
C ARG A 60 -2.65 -4.04 8.74
N GLU A 61 -3.10 -5.29 8.68
CA GLU A 61 -3.37 -5.96 7.41
C GLU A 61 -4.87 -5.97 7.13
N MET A 62 -5.25 -5.60 5.91
CA MET A 62 -6.63 -5.62 5.46
C MET A 62 -6.71 -6.35 4.14
N LYS A 63 -7.66 -7.29 4.01
CA LYS A 63 -7.89 -8.01 2.77
C LYS A 63 -8.42 -7.04 1.71
N LEU A 64 -7.80 -7.04 0.52
CA LEU A 64 -8.27 -6.26 -0.62
C LEU A 64 -9.08 -7.16 -1.55
N MET A 65 -10.39 -6.96 -1.57
CA MET A 65 -11.31 -7.73 -2.41
C MET A 65 -11.40 -7.12 -3.81
N ARG A 66 -11.41 -7.97 -4.84
CA ARG A 66 -11.71 -7.55 -6.22
C ARG A 66 -13.15 -7.03 -6.28
N ASN A 67 -13.34 -5.84 -6.84
CA ASN A 67 -14.67 -5.30 -7.12
C ASN A 67 -15.10 -5.76 -8.53
N PRO A 68 -16.20 -6.55 -8.67
CA PRO A 68 -16.70 -6.98 -9.98
C PRO A 68 -17.07 -5.83 -10.91
N GLY A 69 -17.52 -4.70 -10.37
CA GLY A 69 -17.84 -3.50 -11.15
C GLY A 69 -16.65 -2.57 -11.42
N CYS A 70 -15.41 -3.01 -11.22
CA CYS A 70 -14.24 -2.17 -11.43
C CYS A 70 -14.01 -1.92 -12.93
N GLU A 71 -13.98 -0.67 -13.37
CA GLU A 71 -13.71 -0.33 -14.79
C GLU A 71 -12.33 -0.80 -15.29
N VAL A 72 -11.36 -1.01 -14.39
CA VAL A 72 -10.00 -1.44 -14.75
C VAL A 72 -9.84 -2.95 -14.76
N CYS A 73 -10.42 -3.64 -13.79
CA CYS A 73 -10.18 -5.07 -13.55
C CYS A 73 -11.44 -5.86 -13.19
N GLY A 74 -12.63 -5.33 -13.49
CA GLY A 74 -13.92 -5.98 -13.20
C GLY A 74 -14.31 -7.03 -14.25
N GLN A 75 -13.74 -6.92 -15.45
CA GLN A 75 -13.81 -7.94 -16.50
C GLN A 75 -12.78 -9.03 -16.25
#